data_AF-A0A9Q3FX09-F1
#
_entry.id   AF-A0A9Q3FX09-F1
#
_cell.length_a   1.000
_cell.length_b   1.000
_cell.length_c   1.000
_cell.angle_alpha   90.00
_cell.angle_beta   90.00
_cell.angle_gamma   90.00
#
_symmetry.space_group_name_H-M   'P 1'
#
loop_
_entity.id
_entity.type
_entity.pdbx_description
1 polymer ?
#
loop_
_entity_poly.entity_id
_entity_poly.type
_entity_poly.pdbx_seq_one_letter_code
_entity_poly.pdbx_strand_id
1 'polypeptide(L)'
;MGCLCLVWALEKLHYFLDGTVFDVITDCNAVKYLLNMKNPNGHMLRWQIAISAYRVNMNIVNKSPNIHKNADGLSRWALANKPENPAWVPQEEHHIEGICVTDIGTKLFNQVKKSYKMEKAVISYAKL
;
A
#
# COMPACT_ATOMS: atom_id res chain seq x y z
N MET A 1 10.20 -3.89 -8.58
CA MET A 1 9.73 -2.67 -9.25
C MET A 1 8.35 -2.81 -9.91
N GLY A 2 8.03 -3.92 -10.60
CA GLY A 2 6.76 -4.06 -11.34
C GLY A 2 5.47 -3.93 -10.51
N CYS A 3 5.37 -4.60 -9.35
CA CYS A 3 4.13 -4.55 -8.54
C CYS A 3 3.85 -3.17 -7.95
N LEU A 4 4.89 -2.46 -7.50
CA LEU A 4 4.74 -1.10 -6.96
C LEU A 4 4.27 -0.14 -8.05
N CYS A 5 4.82 -0.25 -9.26
CA CYS A 5 4.42 0.56 -10.40
C CYS A 5 2.93 0.33 -10.75
N LEU A 6 2.47 -0.92 -10.70
CA LEU A 6 1.05 -1.24 -10.92
C LEU A 6 0.16 -0.62 -9.83
N VAL A 7 0.49 -0.80 -8.56
CA VAL A 7 -0.29 -0.24 -7.44
C VAL A 7 -0.38 1.29 -7.57
N TRP A 8 0.74 1.94 -7.88
CA TRP A 8 0.78 3.38 -8.09
C TRP A 8 -0.08 3.81 -9.28
N ALA A 9 -0.01 3.09 -10.41
CA ALA A 9 -0.82 3.39 -11.60
C ALA A 9 -2.33 3.25 -11.32
N LEU A 10 -2.72 2.19 -10.61
CA LEU A 10 -4.12 1.98 -10.20
C LEU A 10 -4.62 3.10 -9.29
N GLU A 11 -3.79 3.59 -8.37
CA GLU A 11 -4.14 4.69 -7.49
C GLU A 11 -4.31 6.01 -8.27
N LYS A 12 -3.40 6.32 -9.20
CA LYS A 12 -3.48 7.55 -10.00
C LYS A 12 -4.64 7.54 -11.01
N LEU A 13 -4.98 6.37 -11.53
CA LEU A 13 -6.03 6.22 -12.53
C LEU A 13 -7.38 5.78 -11.92
N HIS A 14 -7.50 5.75 -10.59
CA HIS A 14 -8.68 5.25 -9.88
C HIS A 14 -10.00 5.76 -10.49
N TYR A 15 -10.12 7.09 -10.68
CA TYR A 15 -11.33 7.72 -11.23
C TYR A 15 -11.71 7.27 -12.65
N PHE A 16 -10.74 6.79 -13.43
CA PHE A 16 -10.98 6.29 -14.79
C PHE A 16 -11.22 4.79 -14.82
N LEU A 17 -10.67 4.06 -13.85
CA LEU A 17 -10.71 2.60 -13.80
C LEU A 17 -11.93 2.09 -13.04
N ASP A 18 -12.47 2.87 -12.11
CA ASP A 18 -13.62 2.47 -11.32
C ASP A 18 -14.84 2.17 -12.21
N GLY A 19 -15.45 1.00 -11.99
CA GLY A 19 -16.58 0.50 -12.78
C GLY A 19 -16.27 0.07 -14.23
N THR A 20 -15.03 0.24 -14.73
CA THR A 20 -14.67 -0.10 -16.11
C THR A 20 -13.90 -1.42 -16.21
N VAL A 21 -14.01 -2.12 -17.35
CA VAL A 21 -13.21 -3.32 -17.66
C VAL A 21 -11.96 -2.88 -18.42
N PHE A 22 -10.79 -3.29 -17.92
CA PHE A 22 -9.51 -2.88 -18.50
C PHE A 22 -8.44 -3.97 -18.45
N ASP A 23 -7.48 -3.86 -19.37
CA ASP A 23 -6.34 -4.74 -19.48
C ASP A 23 -5.08 -4.09 -18.89
N VAL A 24 -4.43 -4.80 -17.98
CA VAL A 24 -3.09 -4.47 -17.49
C VAL A 24 -2.07 -5.28 -18.27
N ILE A 25 -1.32 -4.59 -19.13
CA ILE A 25 -0.24 -5.19 -19.90
C ILE A 25 1.08 -4.95 -19.17
N THR A 26 1.71 -6.02 -18.69
CA THR A 26 2.99 -5.96 -17.97
C THR A 26 3.91 -7.06 -18.44
N ASP A 27 5.22 -6.81 -18.50
CA ASP A 27 6.24 -7.84 -18.72
C ASP A 27 6.64 -8.57 -17.41
N CYS A 28 6.13 -8.08 -16.27
CA CYS A 28 6.56 -8.51 -14.95
C CYS A 28 5.70 -9.64 -14.41
N ASN A 29 6.27 -10.85 -14.36
CA ASN A 29 5.62 -12.02 -13.74
C ASN A 29 5.33 -11.84 -12.24
N ALA A 30 6.01 -10.91 -11.56
CA ALA A 30 5.82 -10.69 -10.12
C ALA A 30 4.38 -10.33 -9.75
N VAL A 31 3.63 -9.67 -10.62
CA VAL A 31 2.21 -9.35 -10.38
C VAL A 31 1.36 -10.61 -10.33
N LYS A 32 1.59 -11.55 -11.25
CA LYS A 32 0.90 -12.85 -11.25
C LYS A 32 1.24 -13.66 -10.01
N TYR A 33 2.51 -13.67 -9.61
CA TYR A 33 2.93 -14.36 -8.39
C TYR A 33 2.33 -13.72 -7.13
N LEU A 34 2.30 -12.38 -7.07
CA LEU A 34 1.73 -11.63 -5.95
C LEU A 34 0.27 -12.01 -5.76
N LEU A 35 -0.54 -12.09 -6.82
CA LEU A 35 -1.96 -12.40 -6.71
C LEU A 35 -2.26 -13.86 -6.33
N ASN A 36 -1.35 -14.78 -6.63
CA ASN A 36 -1.51 -16.21 -6.33
C ASN A 36 -0.81 -16.63 -5.01
N MET A 37 -0.22 -15.68 -4.28
CA MET A 37 0.54 -15.96 -3.09
C MET A 37 -0.37 -16.29 -1.90
N LYS A 38 -0.18 -17.46 -1.28
CA LYS A 38 -0.97 -17.90 -0.12
C LYS A 38 -0.59 -17.20 1.19
N ASN A 39 0.71 -16.96 1.40
CA ASN A 39 1.24 -16.37 2.63
C ASN A 39 2.06 -15.11 2.31
N PRO A 40 1.41 -13.98 2.02
CA PRO A 40 2.08 -12.72 1.74
C PRO A 40 2.69 -12.11 3.02
N ASN A 41 3.84 -11.44 2.89
CA ASN A 41 4.33 -10.55 3.94
C ASN A 41 3.44 -9.29 4.06
N GLY A 42 3.59 -8.49 5.12
CA GLY A 42 2.73 -7.32 5.35
C GLY A 42 2.67 -6.32 4.20
N HIS A 43 3.77 -6.09 3.48
CA HIS A 43 3.80 -5.20 2.32
C HIS A 43 3.08 -5.81 1.10
N MET A 44 3.31 -7.09 0.83
CA MET A 44 2.68 -7.83 -0.25
C MET A 44 1.17 -7.95 -0.03
N LEU A 45 0.73 -8.14 1.22
CA LEU A 45 -0.68 -8.19 1.58
C LEU A 45 -1.37 -6.85 1.29
N ARG A 46 -0.73 -5.73 1.67
CA ARG A 46 -1.27 -4.39 1.36
C ARG A 46 -1.43 -4.18 -0.14
N TRP A 47 -0.46 -4.60 -0.94
CA TRP A 47 -0.56 -4.52 -2.40
C TRP A 47 -1.63 -5.45 -2.96
N GLN A 48 -1.76 -6.67 -2.45
CA GLN A 48 -2.84 -7.58 -2.83
C GLN A 48 -4.21 -6.95 -2.56
N ILE A 49 -4.43 -6.36 -1.38
CA ILE A 49 -5.68 -5.68 -1.03
C ILE A 49 -5.96 -4.52 -2.00
N ALA A 50 -4.96 -3.67 -2.26
CA ALA A 50 -5.11 -2.55 -3.19
C ALA A 50 -5.49 -3.00 -4.61
N ILE A 51 -4.86 -4.07 -5.10
CA ILE A 51 -5.16 -4.62 -6.43
C ILE A 51 -6.51 -5.35 -6.43
N SER A 52 -6.91 -5.95 -5.30
CA SER A 52 -8.14 -6.72 -5.19
C SER A 52 -9.39 -5.88 -5.42
N ALA A 53 -9.35 -4.58 -5.12
CA ALA A 53 -10.43 -3.64 -5.41
C ALA A 53 -10.81 -3.61 -6.90
N TYR A 54 -9.83 -3.81 -7.80
CA TYR A 54 -10.05 -3.78 -9.25
C TYR A 54 -10.11 -5.16 -9.88
N ARG A 55 -9.93 -6.23 -9.10
CA ARG A 55 -9.68 -7.58 -9.63
C ARG A 55 -10.81 -8.13 -10.48
N VAL A 56 -12.05 -7.73 -10.21
CA VAL A 56 -13.25 -8.18 -10.94
C VAL A 56 -13.22 -7.71 -12.39
N ASN A 57 -12.80 -6.46 -12.62
CA ASN A 57 -12.84 -5.83 -13.93
C ASN A 57 -11.46 -5.72 -14.59
N MET A 58 -10.41 -6.23 -13.94
CA MET A 58 -9.04 -6.18 -14.41
C MET A 58 -8.59 -7.52 -14.98
N ASN A 59 -8.09 -7.50 -16.22
CA ASN A 59 -7.43 -8.63 -16.85
C ASN A 59 -5.92 -8.38 -16.99
N ILE A 60 -5.08 -9.37 -16.61
CA ILE A 60 -3.62 -9.21 -16.62
C ILE A 60 -3.02 -9.99 -17.77
N VAL A 61 -2.47 -9.26 -18.74
CA VAL A 61 -1.82 -9.82 -19.91
C VAL A 61 -0.31 -9.67 -19.74
N ASN A 62 0.41 -10.80 -19.70
CA ASN A 62 1.88 -10.74 -19.74
C ASN A 62 2.36 -10.73 -21.20
N LYS A 63 3.07 -9.67 -21.59
CA LYS A 63 3.65 -9.54 -22.95
C LYS A 63 5.17 -9.43 -22.90
N SER A 64 5.80 -9.84 -24.01
CA SER A 64 7.25 -9.77 -24.18
C SER A 64 7.77 -8.33 -24.06
N PRO A 65 8.92 -8.09 -23.40
CA PRO A 65 9.47 -6.77 -23.11
C PRO A 65 9.68 -5.89 -24.35
N ASN A 66 9.84 -6.49 -25.55
CA ASN A 66 10.03 -5.76 -26.81
C ASN A 66 8.85 -4.84 -27.20
N ILE A 67 7.65 -5.04 -26.62
CA ILE A 67 6.46 -4.22 -26.86
C ILE A 67 6.41 -3.01 -25.91
N HIS A 68 7.19 -3.00 -24.82
CA HIS A 68 7.09 -2.04 -23.73
C HIS A 68 8.05 -0.84 -23.85
N LYS A 69 8.58 -0.54 -25.04
CA LYS A 69 9.62 0.49 -25.23
C LYS A 69 9.26 1.86 -24.66
N ASN A 70 7.98 2.25 -24.72
CA ASN A 70 7.52 3.54 -24.16
C ASN A 70 7.60 3.54 -22.64
N ALA A 71 7.04 2.51 -21.98
CA ALA A 71 7.02 2.41 -20.53
C ALA A 71 8.43 2.14 -19.95
N ASP A 72 9.19 1.26 -20.60
CA ASP A 72 10.57 0.93 -20.21
C ASP A 72 11.48 2.16 -20.36
N GLY A 73 11.34 2.92 -21.45
CA GLY A 73 12.04 4.19 -21.66
C GLY A 73 11.79 5.20 -20.54
N LEU A 74 10.52 5.44 -20.19
CA LEU A 74 10.16 6.34 -19.09
C LEU A 74 10.69 5.88 -17.73
N SER A 75 10.70 4.57 -17.48
CA SER A 75 11.21 4.03 -16.21
C SER A 75 12.74 4.12 -16.07
N ARG A 76 13.47 4.07 -17.18
CA ARG A 76 14.94 4.11 -17.21
C ARG A 76 15.51 5.52 -17.28
N TRP A 77 14.74 6.47 -17.81
CA TRP A 77 15.15 7.87 -18.01
C TRP A 77 14.30 8.84 -17.18
N ALA A 78 14.02 8.47 -15.93
CA ALA A 78 13.32 9.36 -15.03
C ALA A 78 14.15 10.62 -14.74
N LEU A 79 13.57 11.80 -14.95
CA LEU A 79 14.14 13.07 -14.51
C LEU A 79 14.29 13.05 -12.97
N ALA A 80 15.36 13.65 -12.48
CA ALA A 80 15.54 13.81 -11.04
C ALA A 80 14.34 14.56 -10.44
N ASN A 81 13.90 14.13 -9.25
CA ASN A 81 12.82 14.80 -8.53
C ASN A 81 13.34 16.09 -7.87
N LYS A 82 13.65 17.10 -8.70
CA LYS A 82 14.09 18.44 -8.30
C LYS A 82 13.03 19.49 -8.67
N PRO A 83 13.00 20.67 -8.02
CA PRO A 83 11.99 21.70 -8.28
C PRO A 83 11.92 22.17 -9.75
N GLU A 84 13.00 21.98 -10.52
CA GLU A 84 13.06 22.32 -11.94
C GLU A 84 12.27 21.32 -12.83
N ASN A 85 11.92 20.14 -12.31
CA ASN A 85 11.11 19.15 -13.00
C ASN A 85 9.61 19.55 -12.95
N PRO A 86 8.90 19.68 -14.09
CA PRO A 86 7.48 20.02 -14.08
C PRO A 86 6.59 18.97 -13.39
N ALA A 87 7.08 17.73 -13.25
CA ALA A 87 6.44 16.65 -12.50
C ALA A 87 7.01 16.49 -11.07
N TRP A 88 7.66 17.53 -10.53
CA TRP A 88 8.21 17.50 -9.19
C TRP A 88 7.11 17.28 -8.15
N VAL A 89 7.38 16.36 -7.22
CA VAL A 89 6.51 16.12 -6.07
C VAL A 89 7.37 16.35 -4.82
N PRO A 90 6.94 17.19 -3.87
CA PRO A 90 7.61 17.31 -2.58
C PRO A 90 7.73 15.92 -1.96
N GLN A 91 8.95 15.50 -1.63
CA GLN A 91 9.12 14.31 -0.81
C GLN A 91 8.75 14.72 0.62
N GLU A 92 7.52 14.42 1.03
CA GLU A 92 7.17 14.45 2.44
C GLU A 92 8.05 13.41 3.14
N GLU A 93 8.89 13.88 4.06
CA GLU A 93 9.68 13.02 4.93
C GLU A 93 8.71 12.34 5.89
N HIS A 94 8.05 11.28 5.42
CA HIS A 94 7.21 10.47 6.27
C HIS A 94 8.13 9.76 7.25
N HIS A 95 8.25 10.30 8.47
CA HIS A 95 8.71 9.52 9.60
C HIS A 95 7.73 8.36 9.73
N ILE A 96 8.11 7.20 9.20
CA ILE A 96 7.35 5.96 9.37
C ILE A 96 7.48 5.63 10.85
N GLU A 97 6.62 6.21 11.68
CA GLU A 97 6.29 5.65 12.98
C GLU A 97 5.57 4.35 12.64
N GLY A 98 6.38 3.32 12.36
CA GLY A 98 5.89 1.97 12.26
C GLY A 98 5.09 1.77 13.52
N ILE A 99 3.78 1.61 13.38
CA ILE A 99 2.95 1.09 14.46
C ILE A 99 3.41 -0.35 14.62
N CYS A 100 4.53 -0.52 15.31
CA CYS A 100 4.98 -1.80 15.75
C CYS A 100 3.87 -2.27 16.70
N VAL A 101 3.35 -3.47 16.48
CA VAL A 101 2.30 -4.07 17.32
C VAL A 101 2.67 -3.99 18.82
N THR A 102 3.98 -3.91 19.12
CA THR A 102 4.52 -3.68 20.47
C THR A 102 4.15 -2.32 21.05
N ASP A 103 4.16 -1.25 20.25
CA ASP A 103 3.91 0.12 20.73
C ASP A 103 2.44 0.40 20.99
N ILE A 104 1.52 -0.24 20.25
CA ILE A 104 0.10 -0.23 20.60
C ILE A 104 -0.08 -0.88 21.97
N GLY A 105 0.53 -2.04 22.19
CA GLY A 105 0.44 -2.76 23.47
C GLY A 105 0.91 -1.90 24.64
N THR A 106 2.06 -1.23 24.50
CA THR A 106 2.61 -0.39 25.56
C THR A 106 1.82 0.91 25.78
N LYS A 107 1.41 1.61 24.71
CA LYS A 107 0.60 2.83 24.82
C LYS A 107 -0.78 2.53 25.43
N LEU A 108 -1.45 1.47 24.96
CA LEU A 108 -2.73 1.02 25.50
C LEU A 108 -2.61 0.57 26.96
N PHE A 109 -1.61 -0.25 27.28
CA PHE A 109 -1.36 -0.71 28.66
C PHE A 109 -1.10 0.47 29.60
N ASN A 110 -0.31 1.46 29.18
CA ASN A 110 -0.04 2.66 29.98
C ASN A 110 -1.29 3.53 30.16
N GLN A 111 -2.15 3.62 29.14
CA GLN A 111 -3.41 4.34 29.22
C GLN A 111 -4.39 3.65 30.19
N VAL A 112 -4.57 2.34 30.06
CA VAL A 112 -5.39 1.51 30.96
C VAL A 112 -4.88 1.60 32.40
N LYS A 113 -3.56 1.49 32.62
CA LYS A 113 -2.93 1.62 33.93
C LYS A 113 -3.12 3.01 34.55
N LYS A 114 -3.11 4.07 33.75
CA LYS A 114 -3.43 5.43 34.22
C LYS A 114 -4.88 5.51 34.65
N SER A 115 -5.82 4.98 33.87
CA SER A 115 -7.25 4.96 34.24
C SER A 115 -7.49 4.26 35.58
N TYR A 116 -6.90 3.07 35.80
CA TYR A 116 -7.02 2.37 37.09
C TYR A 116 -6.42 3.13 38.29
N LYS A 117 -5.43 4.01 38.07
CA LYS A 117 -4.86 4.85 39.13
C LYS A 117 -5.70 6.09 39.43
N MET A 118 -6.39 6.63 38.42
CA MET A 118 -7.26 7.80 38.55
C MET A 118 -8.63 7.45 39.14
N GLU A 119 -9.16 6.25 38.84
CA GLU A 119 -10.49 5.78 39.25
C GLU A 119 -10.47 4.73 40.39
N LYS A 120 -9.60 4.91 41.39
CA LYS A 120 -9.61 4.04 42.60
C LYS A 120 -10.95 4.06 43.37
N ALA A 121 -11.85 5.00 43.07
CA ALA A 121 -13.15 5.16 43.73
C ALA A 121 -14.31 4.35 43.13
N VAL A 122 -14.18 3.78 41.92
CA VAL A 122 -15.34 3.16 41.23
C VAL A 122 -15.51 1.66 41.55
N ILE A 123 -14.47 0.98 42.07
CA ILE A 123 -14.49 -0.47 42.34
C ILE A 123 -14.87 -0.79 43.81
N SER A 124 -15.46 0.13 44.58
CA SER A 124 -16.00 -0.21 45.91
C SER A 124 -17.48 -0.63 45.91
N TYR A 125 -18.16 -0.59 44.76
CA TYR A 125 -19.59 -0.96 44.66
C TYR A 125 -19.85 -2.40 44.17
N ALA A 126 -18.80 -3.20 44.00
CA ALA A 126 -18.92 -4.62 43.67
C ALA A 126 -18.39 -5.50 44.81
N LYS A 127 -18.95 -5.33 46.00
CA LYS A 127 -18.98 -6.37 47.04
C LYS A 127 -20.44 -6.63 47.38
N LEU A 128 -20.99 -7.68 46.78
CA LEU A 128 -22.06 -8.47 47.38
C LEU A 128 -21.45 -9.31 48.51
#